data_AF-A0AAD8FBD1-F1
#
_entry.id   AF-A0AAD8FBD1-F1
#
_cell.length_a   1.000
_cell.length_b   1.000
_cell.length_c   1.000
_cell.angle_alpha   90.00
_cell.angle_beta   90.00
_cell.angle_gamma   90.00
#
_symmetry.space_group_name_H-M   'P 1'
#
loop_
_entity.id
_entity.type
_entity.pdbx_description
1 polymer ?
#
loop_
_entity_poly.entity_id
_entity_poly.type
_entity_poly.pdbx_seq_one_letter_code
_entity_poly.pdbx_strand_id
1 'polypeptide(L)'
;MIDVVDSLTNRLKSAMKSLLVGSKANMDYSLIIETDFEHEKHKSKLDEKDPNMNSYGEFHDTFESDACCAIQTDIETAITESCDKENHCQIIFPSNLMSRISQDILRMSMAEPCGVRGCAIYIMLEEKNKPRNLTTIFGNPSTPPTFEIHLTLKEDNRSWRKLHKVYLTIKSCIQRTKWTAMPKILCSAYQLEKRRLYRRVHQKECLISGMEMS
;
A
#
# COMPACT_ATOMS: atom_id res chain seq x y z
N MET A 1 -3.09 -44.39 -16.85
CA MET A 1 -3.54 -43.37 -15.86
C MET A 1 -2.66 -42.11 -15.88
N ILE A 2 -1.90 -41.87 -16.96
CA ILE A 2 -0.97 -40.74 -17.14
C ILE A 2 -1.55 -39.72 -18.17
N ASP A 3 -2.37 -40.17 -19.12
CA ASP A 3 -2.86 -39.35 -20.24
C ASP A 3 -3.92 -38.28 -19.89
N VAL A 4 -4.58 -38.39 -18.73
CA VAL A 4 -5.66 -37.45 -18.34
C VAL A 4 -5.08 -36.15 -17.76
N VAL A 5 -3.95 -36.24 -17.05
CA VAL A 5 -3.30 -35.08 -16.40
C VAL A 5 -2.62 -34.21 -17.46
N ASP A 6 -2.02 -34.82 -18.48
CA ASP A 6 -1.39 -34.11 -19.60
C ASP A 6 -2.42 -33.38 -20.47
N SER A 7 -3.60 -33.98 -20.68
CA SER A 7 -4.69 -33.32 -21.40
C SER A 7 -5.20 -32.07 -20.66
N LEU A 8 -5.32 -32.13 -19.34
CA LEU A 8 -5.79 -31.00 -18.53
C LEU A 8 -4.76 -29.86 -18.48
N THR A 9 -3.47 -30.20 -18.32
CA THR A 9 -2.40 -29.19 -18.33
C THR A 9 -2.26 -28.51 -19.69
N ASN A 10 -2.46 -29.25 -20.79
CA ASN A 10 -2.46 -28.68 -22.14
C ASN A 10 -3.64 -27.73 -22.38
N ARG A 11 -4.83 -28.05 -21.85
CA ARG A 11 -6.01 -27.17 -21.93
C ARG A 11 -5.84 -25.90 -21.09
N LEU A 12 -5.26 -25.99 -19.89
CA LEU A 12 -4.94 -24.84 -19.06
C LEU A 12 -3.84 -23.96 -19.68
N LYS A 13 -2.79 -24.57 -20.23
CA LYS A 13 -1.75 -23.84 -20.99
C LYS A 13 -2.34 -23.10 -22.18
N SER A 14 -3.25 -23.72 -22.93
CA SER A 14 -3.92 -23.09 -24.07
C SER A 14 -4.80 -21.90 -23.65
N ALA A 15 -5.55 -22.03 -22.55
CA ALA A 15 -6.37 -20.96 -22.00
C ALA A 15 -5.55 -19.80 -21.42
N MET A 16 -4.42 -20.06 -20.75
CA MET A 16 -3.52 -18.99 -20.28
C MET A 16 -2.81 -18.29 -21.44
N LYS A 17 -2.47 -19.03 -22.51
CA LYS A 17 -1.86 -18.46 -23.71
C LYS A 17 -2.83 -17.54 -24.45
N SER A 18 -4.13 -17.84 -24.50
CA SER A 18 -5.12 -16.96 -25.13
C SER A 18 -5.35 -15.66 -24.34
N LEU A 19 -5.22 -15.70 -23.00
CA LEU A 19 -5.31 -14.51 -22.15
C LEU A 19 -4.08 -13.60 -22.27
N LEU A 20 -2.88 -14.16 -22.45
CA LEU A 20 -1.65 -13.39 -22.65
C LEU A 20 -1.54 -12.81 -24.07
N VAL A 21 -2.21 -13.40 -25.06
CA VAL A 21 -2.23 -12.90 -26.44
C VAL A 21 -3.15 -11.67 -26.60
N GLY A 22 -4.03 -11.39 -25.63
CA GLY A 22 -4.97 -10.26 -25.65
C GLY A 22 -4.44 -8.91 -25.16
N SER A 23 -3.17 -8.77 -24.80
CA SER A 23 -2.58 -7.47 -24.43
C SER A 23 -1.10 -7.41 -24.79
N LYS A 24 -0.82 -7.23 -26.08
CA LYS A 24 0.42 -6.61 -26.56
C LYS A 24 0.11 -5.18 -26.98
N ALA A 25 0.08 -4.26 -26.02
CA ALA A 25 0.43 -2.88 -26.32
C ALA A 25 1.97 -2.85 -26.34
N ASN A 26 2.51 -2.68 -27.54
CA ASN A 26 3.93 -2.54 -27.81
C ASN A 26 4.36 -1.16 -27.28
N MET A 27 5.00 -1.09 -26.11
CA MET A 27 5.62 0.15 -25.66
C MET A 27 7.12 0.04 -25.95
N ASP A 28 7.50 0.66 -27.07
CA ASP A 28 8.84 0.73 -27.60
C ASP A 28 9.63 1.82 -26.85
N TYR A 29 10.59 1.41 -26.03
CA TYR A 29 11.47 2.33 -25.30
C TYR A 29 12.74 2.69 -26.10
N SER A 30 12.73 2.53 -27.43
CA SER A 30 13.94 2.76 -28.25
C SER A 30 14.23 4.20 -28.67
N LEU A 31 13.60 5.22 -28.08
CA LEU A 31 13.99 6.63 -28.30
C LEU A 31 14.81 7.16 -27.13
N ILE A 32 16.08 6.74 -27.09
CA ILE A 32 17.16 7.45 -26.41
C ILE A 32 17.97 8.17 -27.50
N ILE A 33 18.19 9.47 -27.28
CA ILE A 33 19.14 10.40 -27.93
C ILE A 33 18.73 10.97 -29.31
N GLU A 34 18.18 12.19 -29.29
CA GLU A 34 18.50 13.21 -30.30
C GLU A 34 19.25 14.34 -29.60
N THR A 35 20.57 14.30 -29.79
CA THR A 35 21.50 15.40 -29.60
C THR A 35 21.56 16.21 -30.88
N ASP A 36 21.01 17.42 -30.88
CA ASP A 36 21.27 18.47 -31.88
C ASP A 36 21.57 19.76 -31.11
N PHE A 37 22.84 20.17 -30.94
CA PHE A 37 23.68 20.94 -31.86
C PHE A 37 23.12 22.34 -32.19
N GLU A 38 23.19 23.25 -31.23
CA GLU A 38 23.40 24.68 -31.51
C GLU A 38 24.58 25.18 -30.67
N HIS A 39 25.76 25.02 -31.25
CA HIS A 39 27.00 25.60 -30.77
C HIS A 39 27.33 26.79 -31.66
N GLU A 40 26.77 27.97 -31.38
CA GLU A 40 27.45 29.21 -31.74
C GLU A 40 27.22 30.34 -30.73
N LYS A 41 28.34 30.74 -30.12
CA LYS A 41 28.78 32.13 -30.02
C LYS A 41 28.13 32.97 -28.92
N HIS A 42 28.77 32.97 -27.74
CA HIS A 42 29.56 34.12 -27.30
C HIS A 42 30.28 33.77 -25.99
N LYS A 43 31.50 33.25 -26.11
CA LYS A 43 32.52 33.28 -25.06
C LYS A 43 32.87 34.75 -24.81
N SER A 44 32.52 35.29 -23.65
CA SER A 44 33.35 36.30 -22.97
C SER A 44 32.85 36.55 -21.55
N LYS A 45 33.81 36.53 -20.61
CA LYS A 45 33.78 36.95 -19.20
C LYS A 45 33.48 35.78 -18.25
N LEU A 46 34.52 35.02 -17.88
CA LEU A 46 35.34 35.22 -16.66
C LEU A 46 34.43 35.12 -15.43
N ASP A 47 34.32 33.92 -14.86
CA ASP A 47 35.16 33.44 -13.75
C ASP A 47 34.89 34.21 -12.46
N GLU A 48 34.10 33.57 -11.59
CA GLU A 48 34.24 33.45 -10.14
C GLU A 48 32.86 33.27 -9.49
N LYS A 49 32.46 32.04 -9.20
CA LYS A 49 31.57 31.76 -8.06
C LYS A 49 31.64 30.30 -7.61
N ASP A 50 32.39 30.13 -6.53
CA ASP A 50 32.37 29.09 -5.50
C ASP A 50 32.23 27.60 -5.91
N PRO A 51 33.29 26.78 -5.75
CA PRO A 51 33.18 25.31 -5.82
C PRO A 51 32.48 24.70 -4.57
N ASN A 52 31.84 25.52 -3.74
CA ASN A 52 31.15 25.11 -2.51
C ASN A 52 29.66 25.51 -2.50
N MET A 53 29.00 25.49 -3.66
CA MET A 53 27.55 25.46 -3.72
C MET A 53 27.09 24.02 -3.55
N ASN A 54 26.91 23.68 -2.28
CA ASN A 54 26.31 22.47 -1.74
C ASN A 54 25.18 21.95 -2.66
N SER A 55 25.43 20.81 -3.29
CA SER A 55 24.36 19.94 -3.76
C SER A 55 23.57 19.52 -2.50
N TYR A 56 22.48 20.25 -2.22
CA TYR A 56 21.51 19.84 -1.21
C TYR A 56 20.89 18.54 -1.71
N GLY A 57 21.36 17.43 -1.14
CA GLY A 57 21.22 16.09 -1.72
C GLY A 57 19.79 15.59 -1.90
N GLU A 58 19.63 14.72 -2.90
CA GLU A 58 18.58 13.71 -2.95
C GLU A 58 18.79 12.70 -1.81
N PHE A 59 18.32 13.02 -0.60
CA PHE A 59 18.29 12.09 0.53
C PHE A 59 16.87 11.61 0.82
N HIS A 60 16.05 11.35 -0.21
CA HIS A 60 14.68 10.85 0.00
C HIS A 60 14.46 9.33 -0.20
N ASP A 61 15.39 8.59 -0.82
CA ASP A 61 14.98 7.36 -1.54
C ASP A 61 15.56 6.01 -1.07
N THR A 62 15.74 5.78 0.23
CA THR A 62 16.03 4.39 0.70
C THR A 62 15.42 4.08 2.05
N PHE A 63 15.63 4.95 3.04
CA PHE A 63 15.08 4.75 4.38
C PHE A 63 13.56 4.75 4.41
N GLU A 64 12.91 5.63 3.65
CA GLU A 64 11.45 5.67 3.53
C GLU A 64 10.90 4.44 2.80
N SER A 65 11.64 3.94 1.81
CA SER A 65 11.31 2.71 1.09
C SER A 65 11.35 1.48 2.01
N ASP A 66 12.39 1.35 2.82
CA ASP A 66 12.52 0.24 3.78
C ASP A 66 11.42 0.29 4.86
N ALA A 67 11.13 1.48 5.38
CA ALA A 67 10.05 1.69 6.34
C ALA A 67 8.67 1.34 5.74
N CYS A 68 8.40 1.77 4.50
CA CYS A 68 7.18 1.42 3.78
C CYS A 68 7.06 -0.10 3.55
N CYS A 69 8.16 -0.76 3.21
CA CYS A 69 8.21 -2.22 3.00
C CYS A 69 7.92 -2.99 4.29
N ALA A 70 8.50 -2.55 5.41
CA ALA A 70 8.24 -3.14 6.73
C ALA A 70 6.76 -3.00 7.12
N ILE A 71 6.20 -1.79 7.04
CA ILE A 71 4.78 -1.53 7.36
C ILE A 71 3.85 -2.36 6.46
N GLN A 72 4.16 -2.44 5.16
CA GLN A 72 3.40 -3.25 4.22
C GLN A 72 3.40 -4.73 4.65
N THR A 73 4.59 -5.29 4.96
CA THR A 73 4.74 -6.69 5.35
C THR A 73 3.99 -7.00 6.65
N ASP A 74 4.06 -6.10 7.63
CA ASP A 74 3.37 -6.25 8.92
C ASP A 74 1.85 -6.28 8.73
N ILE A 75 1.32 -5.34 7.93
CA ILE A 75 -0.11 -5.25 7.63
C ILE A 75 -0.60 -6.49 6.87
N GLU A 76 0.11 -6.88 5.80
CA GLU A 76 -0.23 -8.06 5.00
C GLU A 76 -0.24 -9.34 5.84
N THR A 77 0.79 -9.52 6.66
CA THR A 77 0.93 -10.69 7.54
C THR A 77 -0.18 -10.71 8.58
N ALA A 78 -0.43 -9.59 9.27
CA ALA A 78 -1.46 -9.53 10.30
C ALA A 78 -2.87 -9.78 9.74
N ILE A 79 -3.19 -9.23 8.57
CA ILE A 79 -4.47 -9.48 7.89
C ILE A 79 -4.59 -10.96 7.51
N THR A 80 -3.55 -11.51 6.90
CA THR A 80 -3.55 -12.91 6.43
C THR A 80 -3.69 -13.87 7.60
N GLU A 81 -2.95 -13.66 8.68
CA GLU A 81 -3.04 -14.49 9.88
C GLU A 81 -4.40 -14.38 10.57
N SER A 82 -4.94 -13.17 10.73
CA SER A 82 -6.25 -12.96 11.34
C SER A 82 -7.33 -13.67 10.53
N CYS A 83 -7.30 -13.55 9.20
CA CYS A 83 -8.29 -14.19 8.34
C CYS A 83 -8.15 -15.73 8.30
N ASP A 84 -6.92 -16.26 8.37
CA ASP A 84 -6.67 -17.70 8.48
C ASP A 84 -7.19 -18.24 9.80
N LYS A 85 -6.92 -17.55 10.93
CA LYS A 85 -7.33 -17.96 12.29
C LYS A 85 -8.84 -17.88 12.49
N GLU A 86 -9.48 -16.77 12.09
CA GLU A 86 -10.89 -16.51 12.42
C GLU A 86 -11.87 -17.06 11.38
N ASN A 87 -11.50 -17.00 10.09
CA ASN A 87 -12.42 -17.27 9.00
C ASN A 87 -11.99 -18.46 8.13
N HIS A 88 -10.83 -19.07 8.42
CA HIS A 88 -10.23 -20.14 7.61
C HIS A 88 -10.26 -19.80 6.11
N CYS A 89 -10.01 -18.53 5.79
CA CYS A 89 -10.11 -18.00 4.44
C CYS A 89 -8.81 -17.34 3.99
N GLN A 90 -8.60 -17.36 2.68
CA GLN A 90 -7.50 -16.66 2.04
C GLN A 90 -7.89 -15.22 1.73
N ILE A 91 -6.98 -14.27 1.92
CA ILE A 91 -7.14 -12.87 1.48
C ILE A 91 -6.41 -12.65 0.15
N ILE A 92 -7.03 -11.89 -0.75
CA ILE A 92 -6.46 -11.49 -2.02
C ILE A 92 -6.40 -9.97 -2.07
N PHE A 93 -5.17 -9.45 -2.17
CA PHE A 93 -4.87 -8.03 -2.24
C PHE A 93 -4.79 -7.55 -3.71
N PRO A 94 -5.45 -6.45 -4.08
CA PRO A 94 -5.20 -5.75 -5.34
C PRO A 94 -3.76 -5.26 -5.47
N SER A 95 -3.30 -5.11 -6.71
CA SER A 95 -1.97 -4.56 -6.97
C SER A 95 -1.79 -3.19 -6.33
N ASN A 96 -0.63 -2.99 -5.71
CA ASN A 96 -0.19 -1.75 -5.08
C ASN A 96 -1.07 -1.27 -3.91
N LEU A 97 -2.10 -2.01 -3.48
CA LEU A 97 -2.97 -1.58 -2.38
C LEU A 97 -2.15 -1.37 -1.09
N MET A 98 -1.36 -2.37 -0.72
CA MET A 98 -0.61 -2.37 0.53
C MET A 98 0.53 -1.36 0.51
N SER A 99 1.20 -1.19 -0.63
CA SER A 99 2.22 -0.15 -0.84
C SER A 99 1.65 1.26 -0.66
N ARG A 100 0.46 1.56 -1.21
CA ARG A 100 -0.17 2.88 -0.99
C ARG A 100 -0.58 3.09 0.47
N ILE A 101 -1.12 2.04 1.10
CA ILE A 101 -1.50 2.09 2.52
C ILE A 101 -0.27 2.37 3.40
N SER A 102 0.85 1.69 3.16
CA SER A 102 2.06 1.88 3.95
C SER A 102 2.63 3.30 3.80
N GLN A 103 2.66 3.82 2.58
CA GLN A 103 3.07 5.20 2.29
C GLN A 103 2.17 6.22 3.01
N ASP A 104 0.85 6.03 2.95
CA ASP A 104 -0.09 6.95 3.61
C ASP A 104 0.03 6.88 5.13
N ILE A 105 0.17 5.69 5.72
CA ILE A 105 0.41 5.51 7.16
C ILE A 105 1.69 6.21 7.58
N LEU A 106 2.77 6.04 6.83
CA LEU A 106 4.05 6.67 7.12
C LEU A 106 3.91 8.20 7.09
N ARG A 107 3.30 8.74 6.03
CA ARG A 107 3.02 10.19 5.88
C ARG A 107 2.16 10.74 7.00
N MET A 108 1.09 10.04 7.38
CA MET A 108 0.21 10.44 8.49
C MET A 108 0.92 10.48 9.84
N SER A 109 1.98 9.67 9.98
CA SER A 109 2.77 9.51 11.20
C SER A 109 3.92 10.52 11.31
N MET A 110 4.42 11.09 10.20
CA MET A 110 5.58 12.01 10.22
C MET A 110 5.42 13.20 11.16
N ALA A 111 4.21 13.73 11.30
CA ALA A 111 3.90 14.88 12.14
C ALA A 111 3.59 14.52 13.61
N GLU A 112 3.67 13.24 13.99
CA GLU A 112 3.35 12.78 15.33
C GLU A 112 4.62 12.43 16.13
N PRO A 113 4.61 12.58 17.46
CA PRO A 113 5.72 12.16 18.30
C PRO A 113 6.06 10.68 18.08
N CYS A 114 7.36 10.40 17.95
CA CYS A 114 7.90 9.06 17.66
C CYS A 114 7.50 8.48 16.29
N GLY A 115 6.86 9.25 15.42
CA GLY A 115 6.49 8.81 14.08
C GLY A 115 5.63 7.54 14.09
N VAL A 116 5.86 6.65 13.12
CA VAL A 116 5.10 5.39 13.00
C VAL A 116 5.27 4.47 14.22
N ARG A 117 6.38 4.62 14.97
CA ARG A 117 6.63 3.84 16.19
C ARG A 117 5.67 4.17 17.33
N GLY A 118 5.10 5.39 17.33
CA GLY A 118 4.10 5.83 18.29
C GLY A 118 2.65 5.49 17.89
N CYS A 119 2.46 4.72 16.82
CA CYS A 119 1.14 4.42 16.26
C CYS A 119 0.56 3.11 16.80
N ALA A 120 -0.75 3.10 17.07
CA ALA A 120 -1.57 1.90 17.06
C ALA A 120 -2.41 1.86 15.77
N ILE A 121 -2.26 0.82 14.97
CA ILE A 121 -2.97 0.67 13.68
C ILE A 121 -4.11 -0.33 13.88
N TYR A 122 -5.34 0.17 13.87
CA TYR A 122 -6.56 -0.65 13.93
C TYR A 122 -6.99 -1.00 12.52
N ILE A 123 -7.01 -2.30 12.21
CA ILE A 123 -7.39 -2.79 10.89
C ILE A 123 -8.80 -3.34 10.94
N MET A 124 -9.66 -2.77 10.09
CA MET A 124 -11.06 -3.16 9.95
C MET A 124 -11.34 -3.65 8.53
N LEU A 125 -12.21 -4.65 8.42
CA LEU A 125 -12.75 -5.13 7.15
C LEU A 125 -14.25 -4.87 7.09
N GLU A 126 -14.67 -4.12 6.09
CA GLU A 126 -16.06 -3.83 5.77
C GLU A 126 -16.61 -4.91 4.84
N GLU A 127 -17.51 -5.73 5.39
CA GLU A 127 -18.20 -6.80 4.70
C GLU A 127 -19.69 -6.48 4.66
N LYS A 128 -20.28 -6.44 3.46
CA LYS A 128 -21.72 -6.13 3.29
C LYS A 128 -22.15 -4.85 4.05
N ASN A 129 -21.32 -3.80 3.99
CA ASN A 129 -21.50 -2.51 4.67
C ASN A 129 -21.46 -2.58 6.21
N LYS A 130 -20.85 -3.62 6.79
CA LYS A 130 -20.61 -3.72 8.23
C LYS A 130 -19.12 -3.80 8.50
N PRO A 131 -18.52 -2.80 9.18
CA PRO A 131 -17.13 -2.87 9.58
C PRO A 131 -16.96 -3.88 10.72
N ARG A 132 -15.94 -4.73 10.61
CA ARG A 132 -15.50 -5.68 11.64
C ARG A 132 -14.03 -5.42 11.93
N ASN A 133 -13.63 -5.46 13.20
CA ASN A 133 -12.22 -5.42 13.57
C ASN A 133 -11.55 -6.74 13.18
N LEU A 134 -10.44 -6.67 12.42
CA LEU A 134 -9.63 -7.83 12.06
C LEU A 134 -8.48 -8.03 13.04
N THR A 135 -7.71 -6.98 13.27
CA THR A 135 -6.49 -7.04 14.08
C THR A 135 -6.01 -5.63 14.42
N THR A 136 -5.08 -5.53 15.37
CA THR A 136 -4.40 -4.30 15.74
C THR A 136 -2.89 -4.52 15.72
N ILE A 137 -2.16 -3.60 15.11
CA ILE A 137 -0.69 -3.60 15.04
C ILE A 137 -0.16 -2.43 15.87
N PHE A 138 0.89 -2.66 16.65
CA PHE A 138 1.55 -1.62 17.44
C PHE A 138 2.91 -1.32 16.84
N GLY A 139 3.21 -0.03 16.61
CA GLY A 139 4.46 0.40 15.96
C GLY A 139 5.72 0.12 16.79
N ASN A 140 5.64 0.13 18.12
CA ASN A 140 6.73 -0.30 18.99
C ASN A 140 6.16 -0.85 20.32
N PRO A 141 6.50 -2.09 20.72
CA PRO A 141 5.96 -2.69 21.95
C PRO A 141 6.45 -2.02 23.24
N SER A 142 7.58 -1.32 23.21
CA SER A 142 8.16 -0.62 24.37
C SER A 142 7.74 0.84 24.47
N THR A 143 6.94 1.35 23.52
CA THR A 143 6.48 2.76 23.50
C THR A 143 4.96 2.78 23.54
N PRO A 144 4.31 3.46 24.51
CA PRO A 144 2.87 3.61 24.50
C PRO A 144 2.43 4.40 23.25
N PRO A 145 1.34 3.98 22.56
CA PRO A 145 0.83 4.72 21.42
C PRO A 145 0.44 6.16 21.80
N THR A 146 0.76 7.12 20.94
CA THR A 146 0.42 8.54 21.10
C THR A 146 -0.70 8.96 20.16
N PHE A 147 -0.93 8.18 19.10
CA PHE A 147 -2.03 8.32 18.15
C PHE A 147 -2.42 6.95 17.59
N GLU A 148 -3.59 6.93 16.98
CA GLU A 148 -4.18 5.76 16.37
C GLU A 148 -4.43 6.03 14.89
N ILE A 149 -4.25 5.02 14.06
CA ILE A 149 -4.68 5.03 12.67
C ILE A 149 -5.70 3.91 12.49
N HIS A 150 -6.89 4.27 12.03
CA HIS A 150 -7.95 3.33 11.70
C HIS A 150 -7.92 3.10 10.19
N LEU A 151 -7.52 1.89 9.79
CA LEU A 151 -7.52 1.43 8.40
C LEU A 151 -8.78 0.60 8.14
N THR A 152 -9.66 1.09 7.27
CA THR A 152 -10.84 0.36 6.82
C THR A 152 -10.63 -0.15 5.40
N LEU A 153 -10.55 -1.47 5.26
CA LEU A 153 -10.53 -2.19 4.00
C LEU A 153 -11.96 -2.62 3.63
N LYS A 154 -12.27 -2.76 2.34
CA LYS A 154 -13.59 -3.20 1.88
C LYS A 154 -13.49 -4.49 1.08
N GLU A 155 -14.42 -5.41 1.26
CA GLU A 155 -14.52 -6.63 0.46
C GLU A 155 -15.17 -6.37 -0.91
N ASP A 156 -14.49 -6.74 -2.00
CA ASP A 156 -15.00 -6.66 -3.37
C ASP A 156 -15.90 -7.85 -3.72
N ASN A 157 -17.16 -7.72 -3.31
CA ASN A 157 -18.22 -8.68 -3.62
C ASN A 157 -18.66 -8.69 -5.10
N ARG A 158 -18.28 -7.69 -5.91
CA ARG A 158 -18.71 -7.61 -7.32
C ARG A 158 -17.74 -8.37 -8.22
N SER A 159 -16.45 -8.16 -8.04
CA SER A 159 -15.41 -8.88 -8.78
C SER A 159 -15.41 -10.35 -8.41
N TRP A 160 -15.65 -10.69 -7.14
CA TRP A 160 -15.74 -12.08 -6.71
C TRP A 160 -16.90 -12.85 -7.36
N ARG A 161 -18.08 -12.22 -7.54
CA ARG A 161 -19.21 -12.88 -8.23
C ARG A 161 -18.87 -13.35 -9.64
N LYS A 162 -17.97 -12.65 -10.34
CA LYS A 162 -17.49 -13.03 -11.68
C LYS A 162 -16.52 -14.22 -11.62
N LEU A 163 -15.68 -14.26 -10.59
CA LEU A 163 -14.64 -15.28 -10.41
C LEU A 163 -15.14 -16.54 -9.69
N HIS A 164 -16.27 -16.45 -8.99
CA HIS A 164 -16.84 -17.54 -8.20
C HIS A 164 -17.02 -18.84 -8.99
N LYS A 165 -17.53 -18.75 -10.23
CA LYS A 165 -17.73 -19.93 -11.09
C LYS A 165 -16.40 -20.60 -11.43
N VAL A 166 -15.41 -19.81 -11.83
CA VAL A 166 -14.07 -20.29 -12.17
C VAL A 166 -13.43 -20.95 -10.95
N TYR A 167 -13.51 -20.31 -9.78
CA TYR A 167 -12.97 -20.83 -8.53
C TYR A 167 -13.60 -22.19 -8.16
N LEU A 168 -14.91 -22.34 -8.24
CA LEU A 168 -15.56 -23.62 -7.93
C LEU A 168 -15.15 -24.73 -8.92
N THR A 169 -14.98 -24.42 -10.20
CA THR A 169 -14.52 -25.38 -11.21
C THR A 169 -13.10 -25.87 -10.94
N ILE A 170 -12.21 -24.99 -10.46
CA ILE A 170 -10.82 -25.36 -10.15
C ILE A 170 -10.63 -25.86 -8.71
N LYS A 171 -11.54 -25.55 -7.77
CA LYS A 171 -11.45 -25.96 -6.36
C LYS A 171 -11.27 -27.48 -6.22
N SER A 172 -11.98 -28.26 -7.03
CA SER A 172 -11.85 -29.72 -7.06
C SER A 172 -10.49 -30.20 -7.55
N CYS A 173 -9.80 -29.42 -8.39
CA CYS A 173 -8.43 -29.69 -8.81
C CYS A 173 -7.39 -29.19 -7.78
N ILE A 174 -7.73 -28.17 -6.99
CA ILE A 174 -6.90 -27.58 -5.95
C ILE A 174 -7.31 -28.16 -4.58
N GLN A 175 -7.43 -29.49 -4.49
CA GLN A 175 -7.77 -30.25 -3.26
C GLN A 175 -6.74 -30.14 -2.12
N ARG A 176 -5.75 -29.26 -2.24
CA ARG A 176 -4.66 -29.07 -1.26
C ARG A 176 -4.76 -27.79 -0.45
N THR A 177 -5.80 -26.96 -0.63
CA THR A 177 -5.92 -25.75 0.19
C THR A 177 -6.43 -26.09 1.58
N LYS A 178 -5.75 -25.62 2.63
CA LYS A 178 -6.21 -25.71 4.03
C LYS A 178 -7.49 -24.89 4.30
N TRP A 179 -7.83 -23.96 3.41
CA TRP A 179 -8.98 -23.07 3.55
C TRP A 179 -10.29 -23.76 3.17
N THR A 180 -11.25 -23.73 4.08
CA THR A 180 -12.60 -24.27 3.87
C THR A 180 -13.56 -23.20 3.35
N ALA A 181 -13.31 -21.93 3.70
CA ALA A 181 -14.08 -20.77 3.27
C ALA A 181 -13.60 -20.22 1.91
N MET A 182 -14.47 -19.46 1.25
CA MET A 182 -14.12 -18.76 0.02
C MET A 182 -13.08 -17.66 0.29
N PRO A 183 -12.10 -17.45 -0.61
CA PRO A 183 -11.21 -16.31 -0.54
C PRO A 183 -11.97 -14.98 -0.54
N LYS A 184 -11.44 -13.98 0.17
CA LYS A 184 -11.97 -12.61 0.17
C LYS A 184 -11.06 -11.73 -0.66
N ILE A 185 -11.63 -11.12 -1.70
CA ILE A 185 -10.93 -10.12 -2.52
C ILE A 185 -11.17 -8.75 -1.89
N LEU A 186 -10.12 -7.97 -1.71
CA LEU A 186 -10.25 -6.59 -1.24
C LEU A 186 -10.49 -5.62 -2.41
N CYS A 187 -11.20 -4.53 -2.14
CA CYS A 187 -11.27 -3.38 -3.02
C CYS A 187 -9.92 -2.65 -3.05
N SER A 188 -9.59 -2.03 -4.17
CA SER A 188 -8.44 -1.12 -4.24
C SER A 188 -8.67 0.16 -3.42
N ALA A 189 -9.91 0.52 -3.10
CA ALA A 189 -10.22 1.66 -2.26
C ALA A 189 -10.18 1.28 -0.77
N TYR A 190 -9.61 2.16 0.04
CA TYR A 190 -9.53 2.04 1.50
C TYR A 190 -9.80 3.40 2.15
N GLN A 191 -10.03 3.40 3.45
CA GLN A 191 -10.15 4.61 4.26
C GLN A 191 -9.12 4.59 5.39
N LEU A 192 -8.51 5.73 5.65
CA LEU A 192 -7.59 5.95 6.77
C LEU A 192 -8.10 7.12 7.61
N GLU A 193 -8.21 6.92 8.91
CA GLU A 193 -8.58 7.96 9.87
C GLU A 193 -7.54 8.00 11.01
N LYS A 194 -6.87 9.13 11.20
CA LYS A 194 -5.96 9.34 12.33
C LYS A 194 -6.69 9.98 13.51
N ARG A 195 -6.56 9.38 14.69
CA ARG A 195 -7.06 9.92 15.96
C ARG A 195 -5.90 10.16 16.90
N ARG A 196 -5.85 11.33 17.53
CA ARG A 196 -4.84 11.66 18.54
C ARG A 196 -5.36 11.25 19.91
N LEU A 197 -4.51 10.63 20.72
CA LEU A 197 -4.88 10.16 22.06
C LEU A 197 -4.74 11.23 23.14
N TYR A 198 -4.16 12.39 22.80
CA TYR A 198 -4.02 13.52 23.71
C TYR A 198 -5.04 14.63 23.40
N ARG A 199 -5.40 15.37 24.45
CA ARG A 199 -6.30 16.52 24.37
C ARG A 199 -5.65 17.62 23.52
N ARG A 200 -6.34 18.10 22.48
CA ARG A 200 -5.96 19.35 21.81
C ARG A 200 -6.16 20.49 22.81
N VAL A 201 -5.08 21.10 23.29
CA VAL A 201 -5.19 22.40 23.96
C VAL A 201 -5.59 23.39 22.89
N HIS A 202 -6.77 23.98 23.01
CA HIS A 202 -7.21 25.03 22.08
C HIS A 202 -6.24 26.20 22.19
N GLN A 203 -5.47 26.44 21.13
CA GLN A 203 -4.75 27.69 20.94
C GLN A 203 -5.76 28.75 20.45
N LYS A 204 -6.68 29.12 21.35
CA LYS A 204 -7.57 30.27 21.21
C LYS A 204 -7.51 31.02 22.53
N GLU A 205 -6.45 31.80 22.72
CA GLU A 205 -6.33 32.93 23.65
C GLU A 205 -4.86 33.37 23.72
N CYS A 206 -4.39 34.07 22.69
CA CYS A 206 -3.19 34.92 22.76
C CYS A 206 -3.35 36.18 21.88
N LEU A 207 -4.58 36.68 21.75
CA LEU A 207 -4.88 37.97 21.12
C LEU A 207 -5.80 38.82 22.02
N ILE A 208 -5.63 38.73 23.35
CA ILE A 208 -6.22 39.71 24.27
C ILE A 208 -5.28 39.86 25.49
N SER A 209 -4.09 40.41 25.27
CA SER A 209 -3.26 40.97 26.36
C SER A 209 -2.41 42.11 25.81
N GLY A 210 -3.09 43.09 25.21
CA GLY A 210 -2.44 44.26 24.61
C GLY A 210 -3.29 45.52 24.58
N MET A 211 -4.45 45.54 25.22
CA MET A 211 -5.27 46.75 25.38
C MET A 211 -5.96 46.71 26.73
N GLU A 212 -5.23 47.09 27.77
CA GLU A 212 -5.74 47.93 28.85
C GLU A 212 -4.54 48.29 29.72
N MET A 213 -4.13 49.55 29.66
CA MET A 213 -3.72 50.37 30.80
C MET A 213 -3.61 51.80 30.27
N SER A 214 -4.53 52.61 30.78
CA SER A 214 -4.62 54.06 30.61
C SER A 214 -3.47 54.79 31.28
#